data_AF-A0A2E7C0X9-F1
#
_entry.id   AF-A0A2E7C0X9-F1
#
_cell.length_a   1.000
_cell.length_b   1.000
_cell.length_c   1.000
_cell.angle_alpha   90.00
_cell.angle_beta   90.00
_cell.angle_gamma   90.00
#
_symmetry.space_group_name_H-M   'P 1'
#
loop_
_entity.id
_entity.type
_entity.pdbx_description
1 polymer ?
#
loop_
_entity_poly.entity_id
_entity_poly.type
_entity_poly.pdbx_seq_one_letter_code
_entity_poly.pdbx_strand_id
1 'polypeptide(L)'
;MLVVTTQSHALSLGAEEFAASRQLSCVLAQDALGFLSEDEYADQVDEVLGNYDAEAGDVIYAKALGYFDGLMFGILERDQSAIQARLLEYSGSQACSRHVGAHYTL
;
A
#
# COMPACT_ATOMS: atom_id res chain seq x y z
N MET A 1 -43.47 -3.16 10.37
CA MET A 1 -42.04 -3.42 10.60
C MET A 1 -41.28 -2.79 9.43
N LEU A 2 -40.71 -1.60 9.62
CA LEU A 2 -39.95 -0.90 8.58
C LEU A 2 -38.56 -1.56 8.50
N VAL A 3 -38.23 -2.19 7.38
CA VAL A 3 -36.88 -2.69 7.13
C VAL A 3 -36.03 -1.50 6.68
N VAL A 4 -35.22 -0.98 7.59
CA VAL A 4 -34.17 -0.02 7.23
C VAL A 4 -33.09 -0.83 6.51
N THR A 5 -33.06 -0.75 5.19
CA THR A 5 -31.95 -1.24 4.39
C THR A 5 -30.77 -0.29 4.62
N THR A 6 -29.90 -0.60 5.58
CA THR A 6 -28.56 -0.02 5.59
C THR A 6 -27.92 -0.36 4.24
N GLN A 7 -27.58 0.66 3.46
CA GLN A 7 -26.74 0.46 2.28
C GLN A 7 -25.40 -0.05 2.80
N SER A 8 -25.23 -1.37 2.79
CA SER A 8 -23.94 -2.00 2.98
C SER A 8 -23.12 -1.66 1.75
N HIS A 9 -22.43 -0.51 1.78
CA HIS A 9 -21.36 -0.25 0.83
C HIS A 9 -20.32 -1.34 1.10
N ALA A 10 -20.33 -2.37 0.26
CA ALA A 10 -19.28 -3.36 0.28
C ALA A 10 -17.98 -2.58 0.10
N LEU A 11 -17.02 -2.78 1.00
CA LEU A 11 -15.66 -2.26 0.90
C LEU A 11 -14.91 -2.89 -0.29
N SER A 12 -15.58 -3.21 -1.39
CA SER A 12 -14.95 -3.58 -2.64
C SER A 12 -14.55 -2.29 -3.33
N LEU A 13 -13.24 -2.05 -3.40
CA LEU A 13 -12.70 -1.03 -4.27
C LEU A 13 -13.15 -1.27 -5.71
N GLY A 14 -13.35 -0.20 -6.47
CA GLY A 14 -13.30 -0.30 -7.92
C GLY A 14 -11.91 -0.71 -8.39
N ALA A 15 -11.79 -1.00 -9.68
CA ALA A 15 -10.54 -1.48 -10.26
C ALA A 15 -9.40 -0.47 -10.12
N GLU A 16 -9.71 0.83 -10.20
CA GLU A 16 -8.75 1.91 -10.12
C GLU A 16 -8.26 2.12 -8.68
N GLU A 17 -9.19 2.19 -7.72
CA GLU A 17 -8.84 2.31 -6.31
C GLU A 17 -8.05 1.09 -5.84
N PHE A 18 -8.36 -0.12 -6.34
CA PHE A 18 -7.57 -1.32 -6.04
C PHE A 18 -6.17 -1.27 -6.65
N ALA A 19 -6.03 -0.68 -7.83
CA ALA A 19 -4.72 -0.43 -8.40
C ALA A 19 -3.93 0.58 -7.55
N ALA A 20 -4.57 1.67 -7.12
CA ALA A 20 -3.99 2.66 -6.22
C ALA A 20 -3.60 2.05 -4.86
N SER A 21 -4.42 1.17 -4.27
CA SER A 21 -4.07 0.54 -2.99
C SER A 21 -2.85 -0.38 -3.11
N ARG A 22 -2.72 -1.11 -4.23
CA ARG A 22 -1.52 -1.93 -4.51
C ARG A 22 -0.29 -1.06 -4.77
N GLN A 23 -0.50 0.07 -5.42
CA GLN A 23 0.57 1.03 -5.66
C GLN A 23 1.10 1.60 -4.35
N LEU A 24 0.19 2.06 -3.50
CA LEU A 24 0.50 2.61 -2.19
C LEU A 24 1.15 1.57 -1.27
N SER A 25 0.78 0.29 -1.34
CA SER A 25 1.46 -0.75 -0.56
C SER A 25 2.92 -0.95 -0.99
N CYS A 26 3.27 -0.65 -2.25
CA CYS A 26 4.68 -0.62 -2.69
C CYS A 26 5.42 0.58 -2.10
N VAL A 27 4.79 1.76 -2.04
CA VAL A 27 5.36 2.95 -1.38
C VAL A 27 5.64 2.66 0.10
N LEU A 28 4.67 2.07 0.81
CA LEU A 28 4.83 1.65 2.21
C LEU A 28 5.97 0.65 2.41
N ALA A 29 6.16 -0.28 1.47
CA ALA A 29 7.27 -1.22 1.53
C ALA A 29 8.64 -0.57 1.31
N GLN A 30 8.73 0.42 0.42
CA GLN A 30 9.96 1.17 0.20
C GLN A 30 10.30 2.06 1.40
N ASP A 31 9.30 2.73 1.98
CA ASP A 31 9.45 3.50 3.22
C ASP A 31 9.93 2.62 4.39
N ALA A 32 9.27 1.47 4.61
CA ALA A 32 9.66 0.53 5.65
C ALA A 32 11.07 -0.06 5.48
N LEU A 33 11.57 -0.11 4.23
CA LEU A 33 12.96 -0.51 3.91
C LEU A 33 13.96 0.63 4.06
N GLY A 34 13.50 1.87 4.30
CA GLY A 34 14.31 3.08 4.39
C GLY A 34 14.83 3.55 3.02
N PHE A 35 14.14 3.21 1.94
CA PHE A 35 14.51 3.62 0.57
C PHE A 35 14.00 5.01 0.22
N LEU A 36 13.03 5.53 0.98
CA LEU A 36 12.45 6.84 0.77
C LEU A 36 12.84 7.76 1.93
N SER A 37 13.22 8.99 1.60
CA SER A 37 13.17 10.10 2.55
C SER A 37 11.72 10.50 2.84
N GLU A 38 11.52 11.30 3.89
CA GLU A 38 10.19 11.80 4.27
C GLU A 38 9.51 12.58 3.13
N ASP A 39 10.26 13.42 2.42
CA ASP A 39 9.76 14.19 1.28
C ASP A 39 9.40 13.27 0.10
N GLU A 40 10.25 12.28 -0.23
CA GLU A 40 9.97 11.31 -1.30
C GLU A 40 8.77 10.41 -0.99
N TYR A 41 8.58 10.06 0.28
CA TYR A 41 7.39 9.34 0.72
C TYR A 41 6.14 10.19 0.53
N ALA A 42 6.17 11.45 0.98
CA ALA A 42 5.03 12.37 0.83
C ALA A 42 4.67 12.59 -0.65
N ASP A 43 5.67 12.80 -1.51
CA ASP A 43 5.48 12.98 -2.95
C ASP A 43 4.87 11.75 -3.61
N GLN A 44 5.33 10.53 -3.26
CA GLN A 44 4.76 9.31 -3.82
C GLN A 44 3.35 9.01 -3.32
N VAL A 45 3.05 9.33 -2.05
CA VAL A 45 1.69 9.22 -1.52
C VAL A 45 0.77 10.20 -2.26
N ASP A 46 1.20 11.43 -2.49
CA ASP A 46 0.44 12.43 -3.26
C ASP A 46 0.25 12.00 -4.72
N GLU A 47 1.27 11.41 -5.36
CA GLU A 47 1.14 10.87 -6.72
C GLU A 47 0.06 9.79 -6.81
N VAL A 48 -0.06 8.93 -5.78
CA VAL A 48 -1.06 7.86 -5.76
C VAL A 48 -2.45 8.42 -5.43
N LEU A 49 -2.54 9.28 -4.41
CA LEU A 49 -3.82 9.68 -3.81
C LEU A 49 -4.37 11.01 -4.33
N GLY A 50 -3.56 11.85 -4.97
CA GLY A 50 -3.90 13.23 -5.31
C GLY A 50 -5.07 13.39 -6.31
N ASN A 51 -5.45 12.32 -6.99
CA ASN A 51 -6.63 12.30 -7.89
C ASN A 51 -7.91 11.80 -7.21
N TYR A 52 -7.83 11.39 -5.95
CA TYR A 52 -8.97 10.90 -5.17
C TYR A 52 -9.43 11.96 -4.18
N ASP A 53 -10.73 11.97 -3.88
CA ASP A 53 -11.21 12.75 -2.73
C ASP A 53 -10.71 12.13 -1.41
N ALA A 54 -10.83 12.89 -0.32
CA ALA A 54 -10.30 12.48 0.97
C ALA A 54 -10.92 11.16 1.49
N GLU A 55 -12.22 10.94 1.24
CA GLU A 55 -12.91 9.73 1.72
C GLU A 55 -12.43 8.49 0.96
N ALA A 56 -12.32 8.57 -0.37
CA ALA A 56 -11.75 7.52 -1.19
C ALA A 56 -10.28 7.28 -0.86
N GLY A 57 -9.51 8.35 -0.64
CA GLY A 57 -8.11 8.30 -0.22
C GLY A 57 -7.91 7.51 1.07
N ASP A 58 -8.70 7.79 2.10
CA ASP A 58 -8.65 7.08 3.39
C ASP A 58 -8.94 5.57 3.22
N VAL A 59 -9.92 5.22 2.39
CA VAL A 59 -10.26 3.81 2.12
C VAL A 59 -9.15 3.10 1.35
N ILE A 60 -8.54 3.76 0.37
CA ILE A 60 -7.39 3.24 -0.39
C ILE A 60 -6.20 3.02 0.55
N TYR A 61 -5.89 4.02 1.39
CA TYR A 61 -4.79 3.97 2.34
C TYR A 61 -4.98 2.83 3.36
N ALA A 62 -6.16 2.71 3.96
CA ALA A 62 -6.48 1.63 4.89
C ALA A 62 -6.31 0.24 4.26
N LYS A 63 -6.62 0.09 2.97
CA LYS A 63 -6.46 -1.18 2.25
C LYS A 63 -5.02 -1.46 1.88
N ALA A 64 -4.25 -0.43 1.52
CA ALA A 64 -2.81 -0.56 1.31
C ALA A 64 -2.11 -1.03 2.59
N LEU A 65 -2.44 -0.41 3.73
CA LEU A 65 -1.98 -0.86 5.05
C LEU A 65 -2.37 -2.30 5.35
N GLY A 66 -3.64 -2.67 5.18
CA GLY A 66 -4.09 -4.04 5.43
C GLY A 66 -3.41 -5.08 4.53
N TYR A 67 -3.13 -4.73 3.27
CA TYR A 67 -2.36 -5.59 2.36
C TYR A 67 -0.91 -5.71 2.82
N PHE A 68 -0.26 -4.58 3.14
CA PHE A 68 1.10 -4.51 3.66
C PHE A 68 1.28 -5.32 4.94
N ASP A 69 0.41 -5.15 5.93
CA ASP A 69 0.40 -5.94 7.17
C ASP A 69 0.15 -7.43 6.87
N GLY A 70 -0.74 -7.71 5.92
CA GLY A 70 -1.02 -9.06 5.45
C GLY A 70 0.20 -9.77 4.86
N LEU A 71 1.15 -9.03 4.25
CA LEU A 71 2.42 -9.59 3.80
C LEU A 71 3.26 -10.12 4.95
N MET A 72 3.08 -9.61 6.17
CA MET A 72 3.84 -10.07 7.35
C MET A 72 3.19 -11.26 8.05
N PHE A 73 2.05 -11.75 7.56
CA PHE A 73 1.36 -12.90 8.14
C PHE A 73 2.30 -14.11 8.25
N GLY A 74 2.40 -14.68 9.45
CA GLY A 74 3.26 -15.82 9.76
C GLY A 74 4.72 -15.47 10.08
N ILE A 75 5.11 -14.20 10.03
CA ILE A 75 6.40 -13.70 10.50
C ILE A 75 6.22 -13.15 11.93
N LEU A 76 7.14 -13.47 12.84
CA LEU A 76 7.12 -12.88 14.18
C LEU A 76 7.54 -11.41 14.09
N GLU A 77 6.83 -10.51 14.76
CA GLU A 77 7.12 -9.05 14.74
C GLU A 77 8.57 -8.70 15.15
N ARG A 78 9.19 -9.53 16.00
CA ARG A 78 10.58 -9.36 16.44
C ARG A 78 11.62 -9.87 15.45
N ASP A 79 11.22 -10.62 14.42
CA ASP A 79 12.12 -11.16 13.39
C ASP A 79 12.32 -10.13 12.28
N GLN A 80 13.10 -9.10 12.60
CA GLN A 80 13.38 -8.00 11.69
C GLN A 80 14.06 -8.47 10.40
N SER A 81 14.86 -9.54 10.46
CA SER A 81 15.46 -10.13 9.26
C SER A 81 14.43 -10.75 8.31
N ALA A 82 13.45 -11.48 8.84
CA ALA A 82 12.39 -12.07 8.02
C ALA A 82 11.46 -11.00 7.44
N ILE A 83 11.12 -9.97 8.23
CA ILE A 83 10.34 -8.81 7.76
C ILE A 83 11.07 -8.13 6.61
N GLN A 84 12.36 -7.78 6.81
CA GLN A 84 13.17 -7.12 5.79
C GLN A 84 13.28 -7.96 4.52
N ALA A 85 13.52 -9.27 4.64
CA ALA A 85 13.58 -10.17 3.48
C ALA A 85 12.26 -10.20 2.69
N ARG A 86 11.12 -10.27 3.39
CA ARG A 86 9.79 -10.26 2.76
C ARG A 86 9.51 -8.93 2.05
N LEU A 87 9.87 -7.81 2.67
CA LEU A 87 9.69 -6.49 2.07
C LEU A 87 10.59 -6.30 0.84
N LEU A 88 11.84 -6.77 0.88
CA LEU A 88 12.75 -6.75 -0.28
C LEU A 88 12.19 -7.58 -1.44
N GLU A 89 11.71 -8.80 -1.16
CA GLU A 89 11.06 -9.66 -2.15
C GLU A 89 9.83 -8.99 -2.77
N TYR A 90 8.97 -8.40 -1.95
CA TYR A 90 7.76 -7.73 -2.40
C TYR A 90 8.07 -6.49 -3.24
N SER A 91 8.99 -5.63 -2.76
CA SER A 91 9.44 -4.42 -3.46
C SER A 91 10.05 -4.74 -4.83
N GLY A 92 10.80 -5.84 -4.94
CA GLY A 92 11.37 -6.33 -6.20
C GLY A 92 10.40 -7.08 -7.11
N SER A 93 9.14 -7.28 -6.70
CA SER A 93 8.17 -8.08 -7.45
C SER A 93 7.50 -7.30 -8.59
N GLN A 94 6.82 -8.02 -9.50
CA GLN A 94 6.01 -7.37 -10.53
C GLN A 94 4.82 -6.57 -9.97
N ALA A 95 4.47 -6.74 -8.69
CA ALA A 95 3.45 -5.90 -8.07
C ALA A 95 3.91 -4.42 -7.98
N CYS A 96 5.22 -4.19 -7.85
CA CYS A 96 5.81 -2.86 -7.69
C CYS A 96 6.55 -2.35 -8.95
N SER A 97 6.59 -3.13 -10.03
CA SER A 97 7.39 -2.84 -11.24
C SER A 97 6.95 -1.59 -12.00
N ARG A 98 5.72 -1.10 -11.80
CA ARG A 98 5.22 0.14 -12.41
C ARG A 98 5.72 1.41 -11.69
N HIS A 99 6.30 1.26 -10.49
CA HIS A 99 6.83 2.33 -9.63
C HIS A 99 8.33 2.28 -9.40
N VAL A 100 9.06 1.55 -10.23
CA VAL A 100 10.53 1.59 -10.21
C VAL A 100 10.99 2.87 -10.92
N GLY A 101 10.76 4.01 -10.27
CA GLY A 101 11.43 5.29 -10.51
C GLY A 101 12.75 5.42 -9.73
N ALA A 102 13.18 4.38 -9.00
CA ALA A 102 14.49 4.34 -8.36
C ALA A 102 15.48 3.58 -9.25
N HIS A 103 16.35 4.32 -9.94
CA HIS A 103 17.58 3.78 -10.49
C HIS A 103 18.40 3.13 -9.36
N TYR A 104 18.39 1.80 -9.27
CA TYR A 104 19.36 1.07 -8.46
C TYR A 104 20.69 0.99 -9.20
N THR A 105 21.73 1.61 -8.63
CA THR A 105 23.10 1.13 -8.83
C THR A 105 23.36 0.01 -7.82
N LEU A 106 23.59 -1.19 -8.33
CA LEU A 106 24.15 -2.33 -7.61
C LEU A 106 25.57 -2.04 -7.11
#